data_AF-A0A641S8M3-F1
#
_entry.id   AF-A0A641S8M3-F1
#
_cell.length_a   1.000
_cell.length_b   1.000
_cell.length_c   1.000
_cell.angle_alpha   90.00
_cell.angle_beta   90.00
_cell.angle_gamma   90.00
#
_symmetry.space_group_name_H-M   'P 1'
#
loop_
_entity.id
_entity.type
_entity.pdbx_description
1 polymer ?
#
loop_
_entity_poly.entity_id
_entity_poly.type
_entity_poly.pdbx_seq_one_letter_code
_entity_poly.pdbx_strand_id
1 'polypeptide(L)'
;ASIGPMTKPSRELDKKGMLFNFTTWPQSGLESWPPNMEYPSGVRVYDAYNPEARDFYWKYLNDGIFKLGMDAWWMDSTEPDHLDWKPEDMDTKTYLGSFRKVRNAYPLMTVGGVYDHQREVTSDKRVFILTRSGFLGQQRYGANVWSGDVASTWESFRNQIPAGLNFSLCGMPHWNSDIGGFFAGHYNKSWNDDSASKNPLYQELYVRWLQFGTFNPMMRSHGTDVYREIYKFGKKGEPVYDAIEKMIGLRYSLLPYIYSTSWEVSNRQSSFMRALMMDFVDDRKVWDINDEYMFGKSILVAPIAHAQYTPEAVVKVSEEEGWNRDGVKKAKTDVAVDFMETKSTKIYLPAGTLWYDFWTNEKHEGGKEITKETTLDVIPLYVKAGSIIPVGPQVQYATEKPWDHLELKVYAGANGNFILYEDEFDNYNYEKGVYTEIPISWNNTSCKLTIGARKGAYEGMLKNCKFTVTLQDGTQKNVDYNGKAISVKF
;
A
#
# COMPACT_ATOMS: atom_id res chain seq x y z
N ALA A 1 -9.80 -4.06 -17.77
CA ALA A 1 -9.63 -5.07 -18.85
C ALA A 1 -10.72 -5.00 -19.95
N SER A 2 -11.78 -4.22 -19.77
CA SER A 2 -12.87 -4.05 -20.74
C SER A 2 -12.45 -3.22 -21.96
N ILE A 3 -13.05 -3.51 -23.12
CA ILE A 3 -12.77 -2.85 -24.39
C ILE A 3 -14.08 -2.27 -24.95
N GLY A 4 -14.05 -0.99 -25.33
CA GLY A 4 -15.20 -0.30 -25.90
C GLY A 4 -15.56 -0.78 -27.32
N PRO A 5 -16.86 -0.96 -27.63
CA PRO A 5 -17.32 -1.62 -28.87
C PRO A 5 -16.98 -0.84 -30.14
N MET A 6 -16.81 0.48 -30.04
CA MET A 6 -16.51 1.35 -31.18
C MET A 6 -15.01 1.46 -31.49
N THR A 7 -14.16 0.81 -30.70
CA THR A 7 -12.70 0.90 -30.82
C THR A 7 -12.14 -0.04 -31.89
N LYS A 8 -10.96 0.29 -32.43
CA LYS A 8 -10.21 -0.64 -33.31
C LYS A 8 -9.90 -1.98 -32.62
N PRO A 9 -9.39 -2.02 -31.37
CA PRO A 9 -9.15 -3.28 -30.67
C PRO A 9 -10.40 -4.18 -30.58
N SER A 10 -11.57 -3.62 -30.26
CA SER A 10 -12.80 -4.41 -30.17
C SER A 10 -13.12 -5.12 -31.49
N ARG A 11 -13.06 -4.40 -32.61
CA ARG A 11 -13.34 -4.99 -33.94
C ARG A 11 -12.34 -6.08 -34.35
N GLU A 12 -11.08 -5.98 -33.93
CA GLU A 12 -10.06 -7.00 -34.26
C GLU A 12 -10.23 -8.25 -33.41
N LEU A 13 -10.45 -8.09 -32.10
CA LEU A 13 -10.66 -9.20 -31.17
C LEU A 13 -11.98 -9.92 -31.43
N ASP A 14 -13.05 -9.19 -31.73
CA ASP A 14 -14.38 -9.77 -31.98
C ASP A 14 -14.39 -10.65 -33.24
N LYS A 15 -13.75 -10.20 -34.33
CA LYS A 15 -13.57 -10.99 -35.56
C LYS A 15 -12.87 -12.33 -35.34
N LYS A 16 -12.09 -12.43 -34.25
CA LYS A 16 -11.33 -13.64 -33.87
C LYS A 16 -12.00 -14.41 -32.72
N GLY A 17 -13.17 -13.98 -32.24
CA GLY A 17 -13.87 -14.61 -31.12
C GLY A 17 -13.13 -14.47 -29.79
N MET A 18 -12.34 -13.41 -29.60
CA MET A 18 -11.47 -13.19 -28.43
C MET A 18 -12.08 -12.24 -27.39
N LEU A 19 -13.40 -12.11 -27.37
CA LEU A 19 -14.13 -11.28 -26.41
C LEU A 19 -15.17 -12.15 -25.69
N PHE A 20 -15.33 -11.97 -24.39
CA PHE A 20 -16.37 -12.63 -23.60
C PHE A 20 -17.75 -12.04 -23.90
N ASN A 21 -18.81 -12.84 -23.68
CA ASN A 21 -20.20 -12.51 -24.03
C ASN A 21 -21.10 -12.27 -22.81
N PHE A 22 -20.52 -12.00 -21.64
CA PHE A 22 -21.27 -11.61 -20.43
C PHE A 22 -21.21 -10.11 -20.18
N THR A 23 -22.16 -9.60 -19.38
CA THR A 23 -22.20 -8.17 -19.01
C THR A 23 -21.05 -7.84 -18.05
N THR A 24 -20.40 -6.70 -18.28
CA THR A 24 -19.27 -6.20 -17.50
C THR A 24 -19.44 -4.72 -17.22
N TRP A 25 -18.65 -4.18 -16.28
CA TRP A 25 -18.57 -2.75 -16.06
C TRP A 25 -17.85 -2.00 -17.20
N PRO A 26 -18.28 -0.76 -17.53
CA PRO A 26 -19.54 -0.11 -17.13
C PRO A 26 -20.77 -0.65 -17.87
N GLN A 27 -21.96 -0.65 -17.25
CA GLN A 27 -23.22 -1.09 -17.91
C GLN A 27 -23.78 -0.05 -18.89
N SER A 28 -23.55 1.24 -18.65
CA SER A 28 -24.00 2.36 -19.49
C SER A 28 -22.81 3.08 -20.12
N GLY A 29 -23.01 3.63 -21.32
CA GLY A 29 -22.06 4.53 -21.97
C GLY A 29 -22.11 5.97 -21.43
N LEU A 30 -23.03 6.25 -20.50
CA LEU A 30 -23.17 7.54 -19.83
C LEU A 30 -22.64 7.45 -18.40
N GLU A 31 -22.10 8.56 -17.90
CA GLU A 31 -21.60 8.70 -16.52
C GLU A 31 -22.74 8.84 -15.47
N SER A 32 -24.00 8.81 -15.91
CA SER A 32 -25.16 8.91 -15.02
C SER A 32 -25.35 7.63 -14.22
N TRP A 33 -25.70 7.79 -12.94
CA TRP A 33 -26.19 6.69 -12.11
C TRP A 33 -27.66 6.89 -11.69
N PRO A 34 -28.49 5.82 -11.56
CA PRO A 34 -28.21 4.45 -11.97
C PRO A 34 -27.87 4.35 -13.46
N PRO A 35 -27.16 3.29 -13.91
CA PRO A 35 -26.75 3.17 -15.29
C PRO A 35 -27.96 3.31 -16.23
N ASN A 36 -27.85 4.20 -17.21
CA ASN A 36 -28.94 4.38 -18.17
C ASN A 36 -28.85 3.28 -19.25
N MET A 37 -29.73 2.29 -19.14
CA MET A 37 -29.79 1.15 -20.05
C MET A 37 -30.43 1.48 -21.41
N GLU A 38 -30.96 2.69 -21.62
CA GLU A 38 -31.26 3.20 -22.97
C GLU A 38 -29.97 3.49 -23.76
N TYR A 39 -28.85 3.69 -23.07
CA TYR A 39 -27.51 3.88 -23.63
C TYR A 39 -26.54 2.84 -23.07
N PRO A 40 -26.69 1.55 -23.43
CA PRO A 40 -25.79 0.51 -22.94
C PRO A 40 -24.36 0.77 -23.42
N SER A 41 -23.37 0.47 -22.57
CA SER A 41 -21.96 0.71 -22.92
C SER A 41 -21.49 -0.14 -24.10
N GLY A 42 -22.01 -1.37 -24.20
CA GLY A 42 -21.57 -2.41 -25.12
C GLY A 42 -20.12 -2.86 -24.91
N VAL A 43 -19.48 -2.49 -23.78
CA VAL A 43 -18.11 -2.90 -23.48
C VAL A 43 -18.03 -4.40 -23.26
N ARG A 44 -16.94 -5.02 -23.71
CA ARG A 44 -16.69 -6.45 -23.54
C ARG A 44 -15.28 -6.71 -23.03
N VAL A 45 -15.13 -7.75 -22.23
CA VAL A 45 -13.85 -8.19 -21.69
C VAL A 45 -13.13 -9.04 -22.74
N TYR A 46 -11.83 -8.85 -22.91
CA TYR A 46 -11.05 -9.68 -23.83
C TYR A 46 -10.64 -11.01 -23.19
N ASP A 47 -10.44 -12.04 -24.00
CA ASP A 47 -9.96 -13.34 -23.53
C ASP A 47 -8.46 -13.29 -23.20
N ALA A 48 -8.13 -12.83 -22.00
CA ALA A 48 -6.75 -12.74 -21.53
C ALA A 48 -6.03 -14.10 -21.47
N TYR A 49 -6.73 -15.23 -21.55
CA TYR A 49 -6.10 -16.55 -21.61
C TYR A 49 -5.46 -16.80 -22.98
N ASN A 50 -5.95 -16.15 -24.04
CA ASN A 50 -5.41 -16.24 -25.38
C ASN A 50 -4.14 -15.36 -25.52
N PRO A 51 -2.97 -15.95 -25.85
CA PRO A 51 -1.75 -15.17 -26.09
C PRO A 51 -1.91 -14.09 -27.15
N GLU A 52 -2.52 -14.42 -28.30
CA GLU A 52 -2.72 -13.45 -29.40
C GLU A 52 -3.61 -12.27 -28.95
N ALA A 53 -4.59 -12.51 -28.08
CA ALA A 53 -5.42 -11.43 -27.54
C ALA A 53 -4.62 -10.49 -26.60
N ARG A 54 -3.65 -11.02 -25.84
CA ARG A 54 -2.72 -10.21 -25.03
C ARG A 54 -1.79 -9.39 -25.91
N ASP A 55 -1.29 -9.95 -27.01
CA ASP A 55 -0.47 -9.22 -27.99
C ASP A 55 -1.24 -8.03 -28.59
N PHE A 56 -2.49 -8.26 -28.98
CA PHE A 56 -3.37 -7.19 -29.47
C PHE A 56 -3.61 -6.13 -28.41
N TYR A 57 -3.94 -6.54 -27.17
CA TYR A 57 -4.16 -5.60 -26.08
C TYR A 57 -2.93 -4.73 -25.83
N TRP A 58 -1.75 -5.34 -25.72
CA TRP A 58 -0.50 -4.60 -25.54
C TRP A 58 -0.19 -3.67 -26.71
N LYS A 59 -0.35 -4.10 -27.97
CA LYS A 59 -0.08 -3.24 -29.14
C LYS A 59 -0.76 -1.88 -29.02
N TYR A 60 -2.05 -1.87 -28.65
CA TYR A 60 -2.80 -0.62 -28.50
C TYR A 60 -2.40 0.18 -27.26
N LEU A 61 -2.10 -0.48 -26.13
CA LEU A 61 -1.57 0.19 -24.94
C LEU A 61 -0.20 0.84 -25.22
N ASN A 62 0.67 0.13 -25.94
CA ASN A 62 1.99 0.61 -26.28
C ASN A 62 1.93 1.82 -27.21
N ASP A 63 1.19 1.69 -28.32
CA ASP A 63 1.06 2.73 -29.33
C ASP A 63 0.30 3.97 -28.83
N GLY A 64 -0.73 3.76 -27.99
CA GLY A 64 -1.61 4.83 -27.53
C GLY A 64 -1.21 5.47 -26.20
N ILE A 65 -0.43 4.79 -25.36
CA ILE A 65 -0.15 5.22 -23.98
C ILE A 65 1.33 5.10 -23.64
N PHE A 66 1.94 3.91 -23.75
CA PHE A 66 3.30 3.70 -23.24
C PHE A 66 4.35 4.56 -23.98
N LYS A 67 4.29 4.60 -25.32
CA LYS A 67 5.19 5.43 -26.14
C LYS A 67 5.06 6.93 -25.88
N LEU A 68 3.99 7.37 -25.22
CA LEU A 68 3.81 8.76 -24.80
C LEU A 68 4.50 9.09 -23.48
N GLY A 69 5.15 8.12 -22.84
CA GLY A 69 5.95 8.31 -21.63
C GLY A 69 5.28 7.88 -20.32
N MET A 70 4.12 7.21 -20.37
CA MET A 70 3.41 6.73 -19.18
C MET A 70 4.31 5.90 -18.25
N ASP A 71 4.14 6.07 -16.93
CA ASP A 71 4.97 5.40 -15.90
C ASP A 71 4.38 4.11 -15.35
N ALA A 72 3.04 4.02 -15.32
CA ALA A 72 2.34 3.00 -14.56
C ALA A 72 1.02 2.62 -15.23
N TRP A 73 0.55 1.42 -14.94
CA TRP A 73 -0.76 0.92 -15.37
C TRP A 73 -1.68 0.77 -14.17
N TRP A 74 -2.88 1.31 -14.27
CA TRP A 74 -3.96 0.97 -13.34
C TRP A 74 -4.99 0.11 -14.08
N MET A 75 -4.96 -1.18 -13.79
CA MET A 75 -5.77 -2.22 -14.44
C MET A 75 -6.97 -2.57 -13.57
N ASP A 76 -8.04 -1.81 -13.78
CA ASP A 76 -9.33 -2.03 -13.13
C ASP A 76 -10.16 -3.15 -13.79
N SER A 77 -11.14 -3.67 -13.05
CA SER A 77 -12.04 -4.76 -13.45
C SER A 77 -11.26 -5.99 -13.94
N THR A 78 -10.36 -6.50 -13.10
CA THR A 78 -9.43 -7.60 -13.43
C THR A 78 -9.83 -8.93 -12.79
N GLU A 79 -11.00 -9.01 -12.19
CA GLU A 79 -11.62 -10.26 -11.71
C GLU A 79 -11.94 -11.23 -12.85
N PRO A 80 -12.46 -10.83 -14.03
CA PRO A 80 -13.00 -9.52 -14.47
C PRO A 80 -14.42 -9.25 -13.94
N ASP A 81 -14.85 -7.99 -13.94
CA ASP A 81 -16.22 -7.63 -13.56
C ASP A 81 -17.24 -8.46 -14.35
N HIS A 82 -18.12 -9.13 -13.62
CA HIS A 82 -19.12 -10.02 -14.17
C HIS A 82 -20.47 -9.64 -13.57
N LEU A 83 -21.14 -8.72 -14.24
CA LEU A 83 -22.43 -8.16 -13.84
C LEU A 83 -23.57 -9.01 -14.42
N ASP A 84 -24.75 -8.92 -13.82
CA ASP A 84 -25.97 -9.65 -14.24
C ASP A 84 -25.72 -11.16 -14.42
N TRP A 85 -24.98 -11.75 -13.47
CA TRP A 85 -24.49 -13.12 -13.54
C TRP A 85 -25.57 -14.14 -13.89
N LYS A 86 -25.25 -15.03 -14.85
CA LYS A 86 -26.06 -16.20 -15.18
C LYS A 86 -25.22 -17.48 -15.09
N PRO A 87 -25.81 -18.62 -14.68
CA PRO A 87 -25.10 -19.90 -14.61
C PRO A 87 -24.38 -20.28 -15.91
N GLU A 88 -24.95 -19.94 -17.07
CA GLU A 88 -24.45 -20.26 -18.40
C GLU A 88 -23.22 -19.42 -18.80
N ASP A 89 -23.02 -18.25 -18.19
CA ASP A 89 -21.85 -17.40 -18.45
C ASP A 89 -20.54 -18.13 -18.10
N MET A 90 -20.60 -19.00 -17.10
CA MET A 90 -19.48 -19.84 -16.69
C MET A 90 -19.08 -20.88 -17.75
N ASP A 91 -19.95 -21.16 -18.72
CA ASP A 91 -19.68 -22.07 -19.82
C ASP A 91 -19.13 -21.35 -21.07
N THR A 92 -18.93 -20.02 -20.97
CA THR A 92 -18.20 -19.22 -21.97
C THR A 92 -16.87 -19.89 -22.30
N LYS A 93 -16.63 -20.15 -23.58
CA LYS A 93 -15.37 -20.74 -24.05
C LYS A 93 -14.27 -19.68 -24.04
N THR A 94 -13.17 -20.01 -23.39
CA THR A 94 -11.90 -19.27 -23.42
C THR A 94 -10.85 -20.12 -24.13
N TYR A 95 -9.69 -19.52 -24.41
CA TYR A 95 -8.54 -20.21 -25.00
C TYR A 95 -8.09 -21.46 -24.21
N LEU A 96 -8.26 -21.48 -22.88
CA LEU A 96 -7.78 -22.55 -22.00
C LEU A 96 -8.88 -23.48 -21.45
N GLY A 97 -10.13 -23.29 -21.87
CA GLY A 97 -11.28 -24.11 -21.46
C GLY A 97 -12.53 -23.27 -21.22
N SER A 98 -13.49 -23.79 -20.45
CA SER A 98 -14.62 -22.96 -20.00
C SER A 98 -14.16 -21.91 -18.99
N PHE A 99 -14.85 -20.78 -18.94
CA PHE A 99 -14.58 -19.73 -17.96
C PHE A 99 -14.62 -20.28 -16.52
N ARG A 100 -15.56 -21.19 -16.23
CA ARG A 100 -15.64 -21.94 -14.95
C ARG A 100 -14.30 -22.56 -14.52
N LYS A 101 -13.55 -23.12 -15.47
CA LYS A 101 -12.29 -23.82 -15.20
C LYS A 101 -11.15 -22.86 -14.85
N VAL A 102 -11.19 -21.65 -15.41
CA VAL A 102 -10.02 -20.74 -15.40
C VAL A 102 -10.25 -19.41 -14.68
N ARG A 103 -11.50 -19.06 -14.33
CA ARG A 103 -11.94 -17.75 -13.82
C ARG A 103 -10.94 -17.04 -12.92
N ASN A 104 -10.50 -17.68 -11.83
CA ASN A 104 -9.64 -17.04 -10.84
C ASN A 104 -8.24 -16.69 -11.35
N ALA A 105 -7.79 -17.27 -12.47
CA ALA A 105 -6.51 -16.96 -13.08
C ALA A 105 -6.58 -15.77 -14.05
N TYR A 106 -7.77 -15.18 -14.30
CA TYR A 106 -7.90 -14.03 -15.18
C TYR A 106 -6.97 -12.86 -14.83
N PRO A 107 -6.90 -12.38 -13.56
CA PRO A 107 -6.00 -11.27 -13.20
C PRO A 107 -4.55 -11.62 -13.51
N LEU A 108 -4.12 -12.85 -13.24
CA LEU A 108 -2.76 -13.31 -13.51
C LEU A 108 -2.41 -13.21 -15.00
N MET A 109 -3.34 -13.60 -15.87
CA MET A 109 -3.11 -13.61 -17.32
C MET A 109 -3.15 -12.21 -17.90
N THR A 110 -4.09 -11.36 -17.47
CA THR A 110 -4.18 -9.99 -17.99
C THR A 110 -3.02 -9.11 -17.52
N VAL A 111 -2.64 -9.21 -16.23
CA VAL A 111 -1.52 -8.45 -15.65
C VAL A 111 -0.19 -8.93 -16.23
N GLY A 112 0.00 -10.25 -16.30
CA GLY A 112 1.19 -10.84 -16.91
C GLY A 112 1.37 -10.44 -18.36
N GLY A 113 0.28 -10.35 -19.13
CA GLY A 113 0.31 -9.84 -20.49
C GLY A 113 0.93 -8.45 -20.60
N VAL A 114 0.51 -7.49 -19.76
CA VAL A 114 1.08 -6.13 -19.80
C VAL A 114 2.53 -6.12 -19.34
N TYR A 115 2.87 -6.86 -18.28
CA TYR A 115 4.24 -6.93 -17.76
C TYR A 115 5.22 -7.50 -18.78
N ASP A 116 4.92 -8.71 -19.30
CA ASP A 116 5.83 -9.44 -20.19
C ASP A 116 6.12 -8.60 -21.44
N HIS A 117 5.08 -8.00 -22.02
CA HIS A 117 5.23 -7.17 -23.21
C HIS A 117 5.94 -5.83 -22.96
N GLN A 118 5.72 -5.16 -21.82
CA GLN A 118 6.49 -3.95 -21.50
C GLN A 118 7.98 -4.27 -21.34
N ARG A 119 8.29 -5.41 -20.71
CA ARG A 119 9.67 -5.90 -20.52
C ARG A 119 10.36 -6.23 -21.83
N GLU A 120 9.62 -6.69 -22.84
CA GLU A 120 10.14 -6.88 -24.20
C GLU A 120 10.46 -5.56 -24.91
N VAL A 121 9.76 -4.47 -24.58
CA VAL A 121 10.01 -3.15 -25.18
C VAL A 121 11.25 -2.49 -24.59
N THR A 122 11.44 -2.56 -23.27
CA THR A 122 12.60 -1.95 -22.60
C THR A 122 12.89 -2.55 -21.22
N SER A 123 14.16 -2.55 -20.83
CA SER A 123 14.61 -2.81 -19.45
C SER A 123 14.91 -1.54 -18.65
N ASP A 124 14.81 -0.37 -19.28
CA ASP A 124 15.23 0.92 -18.72
C ASP A 124 14.16 1.54 -17.82
N LYS A 125 12.94 0.97 -17.84
CA LYS A 125 11.79 1.39 -17.04
C LYS A 125 11.16 0.21 -16.31
N ARG A 126 10.98 0.31 -14.98
CA ARG A 126 10.33 -0.74 -14.19
C ARG A 126 8.85 -0.78 -14.53
N VAL A 127 8.30 -1.98 -14.58
CA VAL A 127 6.86 -2.16 -14.69
C VAL A 127 6.25 -1.93 -13.31
N PHE A 128 5.29 -1.01 -13.25
CA PHE A 128 4.41 -0.84 -12.10
C PHE A 128 2.96 -1.02 -12.55
N ILE A 129 2.27 -1.99 -11.96
CA ILE A 129 0.85 -2.27 -12.22
C ILE A 129 0.07 -2.21 -10.92
N LEU A 130 -0.96 -1.36 -10.86
CA LEU A 130 -2.01 -1.42 -9.85
C LEU A 130 -3.18 -2.24 -10.42
N THR A 131 -3.62 -3.30 -9.76
CA THR A 131 -4.68 -4.21 -10.27
C THR A 131 -5.67 -4.63 -9.18
N ARG A 132 -6.97 -4.73 -9.51
CA ARG A 132 -8.03 -4.91 -8.49
C ARG A 132 -8.14 -6.34 -7.98
N SER A 133 -7.78 -7.29 -8.84
CA SER A 133 -7.84 -8.70 -8.51
C SER A 133 -6.46 -9.34 -8.58
N GLY A 134 -6.32 -10.50 -7.95
CA GLY A 134 -5.04 -11.19 -7.86
C GLY A 134 -5.17 -12.70 -7.78
N PHE A 135 -4.14 -13.38 -8.23
CA PHE A 135 -3.99 -14.82 -8.09
C PHE A 135 -2.54 -15.17 -7.72
N LEU A 136 -2.34 -16.40 -7.26
CA LEU A 136 -1.03 -16.86 -6.80
C LEU A 136 0.05 -16.67 -7.87
N GLY A 137 1.17 -16.09 -7.45
CA GLY A 137 2.32 -15.81 -8.30
C GLY A 137 2.26 -14.48 -9.04
N GLN A 138 1.18 -13.71 -8.95
CA GLN A 138 1.04 -12.41 -9.64
C GLN A 138 2.08 -11.37 -9.22
N GLN A 139 2.69 -11.49 -8.03
CA GLN A 139 3.75 -10.61 -7.57
C GLN A 139 4.98 -10.59 -8.48
N ARG A 140 5.19 -11.62 -9.31
CA ARG A 140 6.28 -11.65 -10.30
C ARG A 140 6.13 -10.62 -11.43
N TYR A 141 4.95 -10.01 -11.56
CA TYR A 141 4.61 -9.09 -12.65
C TYR A 141 4.63 -7.61 -12.25
N GLY A 142 5.38 -7.24 -11.21
CA GLY A 142 5.45 -5.84 -10.75
C GLY A 142 4.08 -5.29 -10.31
N ALA A 143 3.21 -6.18 -9.81
CA ALA A 143 1.82 -5.89 -9.54
C ALA A 143 1.58 -5.63 -8.05
N ASN A 144 0.90 -4.52 -7.76
CA ASN A 144 0.32 -4.20 -6.47
C ASN A 144 -1.19 -4.36 -6.54
N VAL A 145 -1.78 -5.11 -5.60
CA VAL A 145 -3.24 -5.32 -5.55
C VAL A 145 -3.89 -4.36 -4.57
N TRP A 146 -4.99 -3.72 -4.95
CA TRP A 146 -5.81 -2.98 -3.97
C TRP A 146 -7.09 -3.75 -3.62
N SER A 147 -7.63 -3.49 -2.44
CA SER A 147 -8.80 -4.17 -1.88
C SER A 147 -10.14 -3.90 -2.58
N GLY A 148 -10.17 -3.22 -3.72
CA GLY A 148 -11.40 -2.85 -4.41
C GLY A 148 -12.19 -1.70 -3.77
N ASP A 149 -13.46 -1.61 -4.14
CA ASP A 149 -14.32 -0.44 -3.95
C ASP A 149 -14.98 -0.47 -2.55
N VAL A 150 -14.16 -0.40 -1.51
CA VAL A 150 -14.60 -0.55 -0.11
C VAL A 150 -15.41 0.67 0.37
N ALA A 151 -16.35 0.47 1.30
CA ALA A 151 -17.14 1.56 1.85
C ALA A 151 -16.33 2.43 2.83
N SER A 152 -16.66 3.72 2.92
CA SER A 152 -16.06 4.62 3.92
C SER A 152 -16.71 4.42 5.29
N THR A 153 -16.41 3.31 5.94
CA THR A 153 -16.91 2.95 7.27
C THR A 153 -15.79 2.38 8.15
N TRP A 154 -15.97 2.47 9.46
CA TRP A 154 -15.03 1.86 10.41
C TRP A 154 -15.01 0.33 10.35
N GLU A 155 -16.13 -0.31 10.02
CA GLU A 155 -16.17 -1.76 9.75
C GLU A 155 -15.32 -2.12 8.54
N SER A 156 -15.48 -1.41 7.43
CA SER A 156 -14.64 -1.61 6.24
C SER A 156 -13.17 -1.38 6.56
N PHE A 157 -12.84 -0.33 7.32
CA PHE A 157 -11.47 -0.06 7.76
C PHE A 157 -10.89 -1.22 8.59
N ARG A 158 -11.63 -1.70 9.60
CA ARG A 158 -11.24 -2.86 10.41
C ARG A 158 -10.94 -4.09 9.58
N ASN A 159 -11.74 -4.34 8.54
CA ASN A 159 -11.56 -5.50 7.66
C ASN A 159 -10.30 -5.39 6.78
N GLN A 160 -9.78 -4.18 6.54
CA GLN A 160 -8.58 -3.99 5.71
C GLN A 160 -7.31 -4.53 6.35
N ILE A 161 -7.20 -4.48 7.67
CA ILE A 161 -6.01 -4.97 8.39
C ILE A 161 -5.84 -6.48 8.17
N PRO A 162 -6.81 -7.36 8.55
CA PRO A 162 -6.69 -8.78 8.26
C PRO A 162 -6.70 -9.09 6.77
N ALA A 163 -7.37 -8.31 5.90
CA ALA A 163 -7.31 -8.53 4.46
C ALA A 163 -5.87 -8.39 3.93
N GLY A 164 -5.17 -7.31 4.27
CA GLY A 164 -3.78 -7.10 3.88
C GLY A 164 -2.83 -8.14 4.48
N LEU A 165 -3.05 -8.54 5.73
CA LEU A 165 -2.23 -9.57 6.40
C LEU A 165 -2.40 -10.95 5.75
N ASN A 166 -3.63 -11.36 5.46
CA ASN A 166 -3.89 -12.64 4.77
C ASN A 166 -3.33 -12.63 3.35
N PHE A 167 -3.47 -11.52 2.63
CA PHE A 167 -2.92 -11.37 1.28
C PHE A 167 -1.39 -11.51 1.28
N SER A 168 -0.72 -10.85 2.24
CA SER A 168 0.72 -10.97 2.48
C SER A 168 1.14 -12.40 2.82
N LEU A 169 0.40 -13.09 3.71
CA LEU A 169 0.67 -14.48 4.09
C LEU A 169 0.53 -15.47 2.94
N CYS A 170 -0.29 -15.15 1.93
CA CYS A 170 -0.37 -15.91 0.68
C CYS A 170 0.84 -15.71 -0.26
N GLY A 171 1.90 -15.03 0.19
CA GLY A 171 3.10 -14.77 -0.60
C GLY A 171 2.95 -13.62 -1.60
N MET A 172 1.98 -12.74 -1.38
CA MET A 172 1.73 -11.56 -2.21
C MET A 172 2.02 -10.28 -1.42
N PRO A 173 3.25 -9.73 -1.49
CA PRO A 173 3.72 -8.70 -0.56
C PRO A 173 3.28 -7.27 -0.93
N HIS A 174 2.73 -7.05 -2.12
CA HIS A 174 2.33 -5.74 -2.62
C HIS A 174 0.81 -5.57 -2.58
N TRP A 175 0.35 -4.79 -1.61
CA TRP A 175 -1.06 -4.58 -1.33
C TRP A 175 -1.34 -3.17 -0.77
N ASN A 176 -2.56 -2.68 -0.97
CA ASN A 176 -3.09 -1.52 -0.24
C ASN A 176 -4.63 -1.51 -0.20
N SER A 177 -5.20 -0.55 0.52
CA SER A 177 -6.61 -0.17 0.41
C SER A 177 -6.74 1.27 -0.05
N ASP A 178 -7.97 1.68 -0.38
CA ASP A 178 -8.32 3.09 -0.58
C ASP A 178 -8.34 3.83 0.76
N ILE A 179 -7.41 4.77 0.96
CA ILE A 179 -7.40 5.57 2.19
C ILE A 179 -8.70 6.38 2.29
N GLY A 180 -9.45 6.12 3.36
CA GLY A 180 -10.77 6.71 3.61
C GLY A 180 -11.94 5.89 3.08
N GLY A 181 -11.70 4.88 2.24
CA GLY A 181 -12.72 4.11 1.54
C GLY A 181 -13.13 4.70 0.18
N PHE A 182 -13.59 3.87 -0.75
CA PHE A 182 -14.00 4.29 -2.08
C PHE A 182 -15.31 5.10 -2.03
N PHE A 183 -16.37 4.55 -1.43
CA PHE A 183 -17.69 5.19 -1.36
C PHE A 183 -17.84 6.03 -0.08
N ALA A 184 -17.84 7.35 -0.22
CA ALA A 184 -17.92 8.30 0.91
C ALA A 184 -19.17 9.19 0.88
N GLY A 185 -20.04 9.03 -0.12
CA GLY A 185 -21.19 9.90 -0.36
C GLY A 185 -22.18 10.04 0.80
N HIS A 186 -22.27 9.08 1.73
CA HIS A 186 -23.15 9.16 2.92
C HIS A 186 -22.76 10.25 3.92
N TYR A 187 -21.55 10.78 3.82
CA TYR A 187 -21.08 11.92 4.61
C TYR A 187 -21.37 13.27 3.96
N ASN A 188 -21.75 13.31 2.68
CA ASN A 188 -22.13 14.53 1.98
C ASN A 188 -23.56 14.98 2.35
N LYS A 189 -23.79 16.29 2.42
CA LYS A 189 -25.11 16.92 2.66
C LYS A 189 -25.99 16.83 1.42
N SER A 190 -25.40 16.96 0.24
CA SER A 190 -26.03 16.80 -1.07
C SER A 190 -25.07 16.13 -2.05
N TRP A 191 -25.59 15.69 -3.19
CA TRP A 191 -24.83 14.87 -4.14
C TRP A 191 -23.54 15.58 -4.61
N ASN A 192 -22.39 14.93 -4.39
CA ASN A 192 -21.04 15.39 -4.76
C ASN A 192 -20.73 16.85 -4.37
N ASP A 193 -21.27 17.32 -3.24
CA ASP A 193 -21.03 18.68 -2.77
C ASP A 193 -19.76 18.85 -1.94
N ASP A 194 -18.96 17.78 -1.81
CA ASP A 194 -17.68 17.73 -1.08
C ASP A 194 -17.79 18.04 0.42
N SER A 195 -18.99 18.16 0.97
CA SER A 195 -19.16 18.49 2.39
C SER A 195 -18.68 17.39 3.33
N ALA A 196 -18.52 16.15 2.84
CA ALA A 196 -17.88 15.06 3.57
C ALA A 196 -16.45 15.39 3.99
N SER A 197 -15.66 16.10 3.16
CA SER A 197 -14.28 16.51 3.51
C SER A 197 -14.22 17.41 4.76
N LYS A 198 -15.35 18.03 5.11
CA LYS A 198 -15.55 18.87 6.31
C LYS A 198 -16.43 18.21 7.37
N ASN A 199 -16.85 16.97 7.16
CA ASN A 199 -17.67 16.21 8.11
C ASN A 199 -16.76 15.54 9.14
N PRO A 200 -16.89 15.84 10.45
CA PRO A 200 -15.97 15.34 11.47
C PRO A 200 -15.93 13.80 11.53
N LEU A 201 -17.05 13.11 11.28
CA LEU A 201 -17.09 11.64 11.26
C LEU A 201 -16.19 11.05 10.16
N TYR A 202 -16.18 11.70 8.99
CA TYR A 202 -15.31 11.27 7.89
C TYR A 202 -13.87 11.72 8.09
N GLN A 203 -13.63 12.92 8.62
CA GLN A 203 -12.29 13.41 8.90
C GLN A 203 -11.53 12.50 9.87
N GLU A 204 -12.18 12.04 10.94
CA GLU A 204 -11.56 11.09 11.87
C GLU A 204 -11.23 9.77 11.17
N LEU A 205 -12.21 9.16 10.48
CA LEU A 205 -12.03 7.92 9.74
C LEU A 205 -10.88 8.04 8.72
N TYR A 206 -10.87 9.13 7.95
CA TYR A 206 -9.86 9.38 6.93
C TYR A 206 -8.46 9.49 7.54
N VAL A 207 -8.30 10.25 8.64
CA VAL A 207 -7.00 10.37 9.32
C VAL A 207 -6.52 9.03 9.85
N ARG A 208 -7.39 8.25 10.51
CA ARG A 208 -6.99 6.92 11.04
C ARG A 208 -6.65 5.94 9.94
N TRP A 209 -7.39 5.96 8.83
CA TRP A 209 -7.09 5.12 7.66
C TRP A 209 -5.80 5.57 6.96
N LEU A 210 -5.52 6.88 6.91
CA LEU A 210 -4.28 7.42 6.35
C LEU A 210 -3.07 7.01 7.20
N GLN A 211 -3.20 7.05 8.53
CA GLN A 211 -2.18 6.56 9.45
C GLN A 211 -1.86 5.09 9.22
N PHE A 212 -2.88 4.24 9.01
CA PHE A 212 -2.70 2.85 8.58
C PHE A 212 -2.00 2.77 7.21
N GLY A 213 -2.50 3.51 6.22
CA GLY A 213 -1.98 3.52 4.85
C GLY A 213 -0.51 3.94 4.74
N THR A 214 0.01 4.75 5.66
CA THR A 214 1.44 5.08 5.75
C THR A 214 2.32 3.83 5.94
N PHE A 215 1.80 2.78 6.57
CA PHE A 215 2.50 1.53 6.84
C PHE A 215 2.01 0.35 5.98
N ASN A 216 1.32 0.64 4.89
CA ASN A 216 1.04 -0.34 3.84
C ASN A 216 2.19 -0.36 2.80
N PRO A 217 2.33 -1.43 1.99
CA PRO A 217 3.28 -1.49 0.88
C PRO A 217 3.19 -0.25 -0.03
N MET A 218 1.97 0.14 -0.40
CA MET A 218 1.68 1.40 -1.10
C MET A 218 0.77 2.31 -0.26
N MET A 219 1.17 3.57 -0.09
CA MET A 219 0.34 4.61 0.51
C MET A 219 -0.41 5.35 -0.60
N ARG A 220 -1.71 5.10 -0.76
CA ARG A 220 -2.52 5.68 -1.85
C ARG A 220 -3.89 6.12 -1.37
N SER A 221 -4.19 7.40 -1.56
CA SER A 221 -5.52 7.97 -1.32
C SER A 221 -6.35 8.01 -2.60
N HIS A 222 -7.59 7.52 -2.53
CA HIS A 222 -8.50 7.42 -3.66
C HIS A 222 -9.94 7.15 -3.20
N GLY A 223 -10.90 7.50 -4.05
CA GLY A 223 -12.28 7.03 -4.01
C GLY A 223 -13.18 7.91 -4.87
N THR A 224 -14.50 7.76 -4.70
CA THR A 224 -15.53 8.57 -5.36
C THR A 224 -16.18 9.57 -4.38
N ASP A 225 -17.02 10.45 -4.93
CA ASP A 225 -17.96 11.39 -4.28
C ASP A 225 -17.35 12.53 -3.45
N VAL A 226 -16.09 12.40 -3.05
CA VAL A 226 -15.40 13.30 -2.11
C VAL A 226 -13.96 13.47 -2.55
N TYR A 227 -13.50 14.72 -2.60
CA TYR A 227 -12.10 15.00 -2.91
C TYR A 227 -11.18 14.51 -1.79
N ARG A 228 -9.97 14.05 -2.15
CA ARG A 228 -9.07 13.34 -1.21
C ARG A 228 -7.77 14.07 -0.91
N GLU A 229 -7.53 15.20 -1.56
CA GLU A 229 -6.29 15.95 -1.38
C GLU A 229 -6.26 16.63 -0.01
N ILE A 230 -5.09 16.67 0.63
CA ILE A 230 -4.93 17.17 2.00
C ILE A 230 -5.55 18.56 2.24
N TYR A 231 -5.44 19.48 1.27
CA TYR A 231 -5.99 20.84 1.38
C TYR A 231 -7.52 20.88 1.42
N LYS A 232 -8.20 19.78 1.08
CA LYS A 232 -9.65 19.61 1.26
C LYS A 232 -10.01 19.34 2.70
N PHE A 233 -9.10 18.80 3.51
CA PHE A 233 -9.34 18.44 4.91
C PHE A 233 -8.99 19.56 5.90
N GLY A 234 -8.49 20.71 5.43
CA GLY A 234 -8.17 21.85 6.28
C GLY A 234 -7.00 22.66 5.76
N LYS A 235 -6.41 23.45 6.65
CA LYS A 235 -5.15 24.18 6.42
C LYS A 235 -4.16 23.91 7.55
N LYS A 236 -2.88 24.18 7.31
CA LYS A 236 -1.82 24.04 8.29
C LYS A 236 -2.16 24.74 9.61
N GLY A 237 -1.90 24.07 10.73
CA GLY A 237 -2.29 24.49 12.09
C GLY A 237 -3.65 23.95 12.53
N GLU A 238 -4.42 23.32 11.64
CA GLU A 238 -5.67 22.63 12.00
C GLU A 238 -5.40 21.14 12.27
N PRO A 239 -6.02 20.53 13.29
CA PRO A 239 -5.64 19.19 13.77
C PRO A 239 -5.70 18.10 12.70
N VAL A 240 -6.73 18.14 11.83
CA VAL A 240 -6.93 17.15 10.76
C VAL A 240 -5.85 17.30 9.68
N TYR A 241 -5.59 18.53 9.23
CA TYR A 241 -4.57 18.79 8.22
C TYR A 241 -3.17 18.41 8.74
N ASP A 242 -2.83 18.82 9.96
CA ASP A 242 -1.52 18.57 10.55
C ASP A 242 -1.29 17.06 10.80
N ALA A 243 -2.33 16.32 11.19
CA ALA A 243 -2.26 14.86 11.30
C ALA A 243 -1.96 14.19 9.95
N ILE A 244 -2.57 14.65 8.86
CA ILE A 244 -2.32 14.13 7.51
C ILE A 244 -0.91 14.50 7.04
N GLU A 245 -0.51 15.77 7.18
CA GLU A 245 0.82 16.26 6.78
C GLU A 245 1.93 15.50 7.51
N LYS A 246 1.77 15.27 8.83
CA LYS A 246 2.72 14.52 9.65
C LYS A 246 2.96 13.11 9.11
N MET A 247 1.90 12.40 8.74
CA MET A 247 2.01 11.02 8.26
C MET A 247 2.56 10.93 6.83
N ILE A 248 2.26 11.91 5.97
CA ILE A 248 2.90 12.04 4.66
C ILE A 248 4.40 12.30 4.83
N GLY A 249 4.78 13.24 5.69
CA GLY A 249 6.20 13.53 6.00
C GLY A 249 6.93 12.33 6.59
N LEU A 250 6.27 11.55 7.45
CA LEU A 250 6.83 10.32 8.01
C LEU A 250 7.05 9.24 6.93
N ARG A 251 6.12 9.07 5.98
CA ARG A 251 6.32 8.13 4.86
C ARG A 251 7.59 8.45 4.08
N TYR A 252 7.81 9.72 3.78
CA TYR A 252 8.98 10.18 3.03
C TYR A 252 10.28 10.06 3.83
N SER A 253 10.28 10.39 5.13
CA SER A 253 11.46 10.23 5.97
C SER A 253 11.87 8.76 6.15
N LEU A 254 10.92 7.82 6.04
CA LEU A 254 11.19 6.38 6.07
C LEU A 254 11.57 5.77 4.71
N LEU A 255 11.74 6.55 3.64
CA LEU A 255 12.11 6.01 2.32
C LEU A 255 13.34 5.09 2.33
N PRO A 256 14.46 5.41 3.00
CA PRO A 256 15.59 4.48 3.09
C PRO A 256 15.23 3.13 3.71
N TYR A 257 14.39 3.13 4.75
CA TYR A 257 13.90 1.90 5.40
C TYR A 257 12.95 1.12 4.49
N ILE A 258 12.00 1.82 3.86
CA ILE A 258 10.96 1.22 3.00
C ILE A 258 11.58 0.65 1.72
N TYR A 259 12.49 1.37 1.09
CA TYR A 259 13.17 0.91 -0.13
C TYR A 259 14.07 -0.29 0.13
N SER A 260 14.77 -0.29 1.26
CA SER A 260 15.53 -1.46 1.72
C SER A 260 14.62 -2.64 2.08
N THR A 261 13.44 -2.38 2.64
CA THR A 261 12.44 -3.42 2.87
C THR A 261 11.93 -4.00 1.55
N SER A 262 11.73 -3.17 0.51
CA SER A 262 11.38 -3.63 -0.85
C SER A 262 12.44 -4.58 -1.42
N TRP A 263 13.71 -4.31 -1.14
CA TRP A 263 14.80 -5.21 -1.49
C TRP A 263 14.76 -6.53 -0.72
N GLU A 264 14.46 -6.52 0.59
CA GLU A 264 14.21 -7.76 1.34
C GLU A 264 13.05 -8.58 0.76
N VAL A 265 11.99 -7.92 0.29
CA VAL A 265 10.87 -8.57 -0.39
C VAL A 265 11.33 -9.23 -1.69
N SER A 266 12.03 -8.47 -2.53
CA SER A 266 12.45 -8.92 -3.87
C SER A 266 13.55 -9.97 -3.85
N ASN A 267 14.51 -9.85 -2.94
CA ASN A 267 15.74 -10.65 -2.93
C ASN A 267 15.83 -11.66 -1.77
N ARG A 268 14.98 -11.52 -0.73
CA ARG A 268 15.03 -12.36 0.47
C ARG A 268 13.67 -12.88 0.93
N GLN A 269 12.69 -12.91 0.03
CA GLN A 269 11.36 -13.51 0.26
C GLN A 269 10.65 -12.96 1.51
N SER A 270 10.89 -11.69 1.83
CA SER A 270 10.22 -10.99 2.94
C SER A 270 8.85 -10.47 2.52
N SER A 271 8.18 -9.75 3.42
CA SER A 271 6.99 -8.95 3.13
C SER A 271 7.03 -7.63 3.90
N PHE A 272 6.28 -6.62 3.43
CA PHE A 272 6.15 -5.33 4.11
C PHE A 272 5.22 -5.44 5.32
N MET A 273 3.97 -5.86 5.12
CA MET A 273 3.01 -6.10 6.21
C MET A 273 3.14 -7.55 6.66
N ARG A 274 3.50 -7.77 7.92
CA ARG A 274 3.78 -9.11 8.45
C ARG A 274 2.90 -9.34 9.65
N ALA A 275 2.05 -10.37 9.59
CA ALA A 275 1.28 -10.81 10.75
C ALA A 275 2.26 -11.11 11.89
N LEU A 276 1.91 -10.73 13.12
CA LEU A 276 2.84 -10.82 14.25
C LEU A 276 3.42 -12.25 14.43
N MET A 277 2.63 -13.28 14.13
CA MET A 277 3.09 -14.68 14.19
C MET A 277 4.31 -14.99 13.31
N MET A 278 4.56 -14.20 12.24
CA MET A 278 5.72 -14.38 11.37
C MET A 278 7.05 -14.08 12.09
N ASP A 279 7.03 -13.20 13.09
CA ASP A 279 8.22 -12.74 13.81
C ASP A 279 8.24 -13.19 15.28
N PHE A 280 7.10 -13.66 15.80
CA PHE A 280 6.88 -14.04 17.21
C PHE A 280 6.09 -15.35 17.35
N VAL A 281 6.44 -16.36 16.55
CA VAL A 281 5.70 -17.64 16.48
C VAL A 281 5.53 -18.35 17.83
N ASP A 282 6.49 -18.19 18.75
CA ASP A 282 6.45 -18.81 20.09
C ASP A 282 5.43 -18.13 21.03
N ASP A 283 5.03 -16.90 20.73
CA ASP A 283 4.00 -16.19 21.48
C ASP A 283 2.62 -16.47 20.90
N ARG A 284 1.95 -17.50 21.41
CA ARG A 284 0.64 -17.92 20.90
C ARG A 284 -0.45 -16.84 20.98
N LYS A 285 -0.28 -15.80 21.80
CA LYS A 285 -1.26 -14.70 21.86
C LYS A 285 -1.32 -13.92 20.56
N VAL A 286 -0.24 -13.87 19.79
CA VAL A 286 -0.18 -13.05 18.57
C VAL A 286 -0.77 -13.73 17.33
N TRP A 287 -1.17 -15.00 17.42
CA TRP A 287 -1.61 -15.78 16.27
C TRP A 287 -2.95 -15.28 15.71
N ASP A 288 -3.84 -14.83 16.59
CA ASP A 288 -5.18 -14.36 16.25
C ASP A 288 -5.30 -12.82 16.30
N ILE A 289 -4.20 -12.09 16.58
CA ILE A 289 -4.19 -10.63 16.55
C ILE A 289 -4.30 -10.19 15.09
N ASN A 290 -5.34 -9.41 14.82
CA ASN A 290 -5.74 -9.00 13.47
C ASN A 290 -5.79 -7.48 13.28
N ASP A 291 -5.43 -6.72 14.31
CA ASP A 291 -5.40 -5.26 14.38
C ASP A 291 -4.00 -4.71 14.70
N GLU A 292 -2.98 -5.57 14.76
CA GLU A 292 -1.57 -5.19 14.93
C GLU A 292 -0.69 -6.02 14.00
N TYR A 293 0.40 -5.42 13.50
CA TYR A 293 1.32 -6.11 12.59
C TYR A 293 2.71 -5.48 12.58
N MET A 294 3.70 -6.20 12.05
CA MET A 294 5.03 -5.65 11.79
C MET A 294 5.08 -5.04 10.39
N PHE A 295 5.55 -3.79 10.28
CA PHE A 295 5.92 -3.13 9.03
C PHE A 295 7.44 -3.26 8.80
N GLY A 296 7.83 -4.12 7.87
CA GLY A 296 9.17 -4.68 7.81
C GLY A 296 9.51 -5.44 9.10
N LYS A 297 10.79 -5.54 9.46
CA LYS A 297 11.23 -6.33 10.64
C LYS A 297 11.35 -5.51 11.93
N SER A 298 11.12 -4.20 11.86
CA SER A 298 11.49 -3.27 12.94
C SER A 298 10.30 -2.62 13.66
N ILE A 299 9.24 -2.23 12.94
CA ILE A 299 8.17 -1.38 13.48
C ILE A 299 6.90 -2.21 13.65
N LEU A 300 6.39 -2.34 14.87
CA LEU A 300 5.03 -2.79 15.15
C LEU A 300 4.08 -1.60 14.97
N VAL A 301 3.01 -1.83 14.20
CA VAL A 301 1.96 -0.87 13.89
C VAL A 301 0.66 -1.39 14.49
N ALA A 302 -0.02 -0.55 15.27
CA ALA A 302 -1.32 -0.86 15.85
C ALA A 302 -2.30 0.28 15.49
N PRO A 303 -2.97 0.21 14.32
CA PRO A 303 -3.91 1.23 13.88
C PRO A 303 -5.08 1.41 14.84
N ILE A 304 -5.53 2.65 15.02
CA ILE A 304 -6.76 2.95 15.75
C ILE A 304 -7.96 2.59 14.87
N ALA A 305 -8.48 1.37 15.05
CA ALA A 305 -9.53 0.75 14.23
C ALA A 305 -10.97 1.09 14.65
N HIS A 306 -11.13 1.91 15.69
CA HIS A 306 -12.41 2.34 16.23
C HIS A 306 -12.43 3.85 16.42
N ALA A 307 -13.58 4.48 16.20
CA ALA A 307 -13.73 5.91 16.43
C ALA A 307 -13.53 6.24 17.92
N GLN A 308 -12.73 7.27 18.20
CA GLN A 308 -12.45 7.81 19.53
C GLN A 308 -13.07 9.18 19.76
N TYR A 309 -13.33 9.95 18.70
CA TYR A 309 -13.85 11.32 18.77
C TYR A 309 -15.28 11.46 18.26
N THR A 310 -15.71 10.56 17.37
CA THR A 310 -17.02 10.60 16.70
C THR A 310 -17.78 9.29 16.89
N PRO A 311 -19.12 9.29 16.75
CA PRO A 311 -19.87 8.04 16.64
C PRO A 311 -19.58 7.35 15.29
N GLU A 312 -19.44 6.03 15.29
CA GLU A 312 -19.28 5.28 14.04
C GLU A 312 -20.56 5.35 13.19
N ALA A 313 -20.43 5.74 11.92
CA ALA A 313 -21.51 5.64 10.96
C ALA A 313 -21.72 4.17 10.58
N VAL A 314 -22.92 3.64 10.80
CA VAL A 314 -23.31 2.30 10.32
C VAL A 314 -23.96 2.47 8.96
N VAL A 315 -23.23 2.10 7.92
CA VAL A 315 -23.71 2.14 6.53
C VAL A 315 -23.56 0.75 5.94
N LYS A 316 -24.66 0.17 5.46
CA LYS A 316 -24.63 -1.06 4.67
C LYS A 316 -24.44 -0.66 3.22
N VAL A 317 -23.24 -0.91 2.72
CA VAL A 317 -22.87 -0.68 1.33
C VAL A 317 -22.11 -1.92 0.89
N SER A 318 -22.58 -2.60 -0.15
CA SER A 318 -21.83 -3.68 -0.83
C SER A 318 -21.15 -3.13 -2.09
N GLU A 319 -20.16 -3.81 -2.65
CA GLU A 319 -19.46 -3.36 -3.87
C GLU A 319 -20.42 -3.17 -5.06
N GLU A 320 -21.48 -4.00 -5.13
CA GLU A 320 -22.54 -3.92 -6.15
C GLU A 320 -23.57 -2.82 -5.86
N GLU A 321 -23.80 -2.51 -4.58
CA GLU A 321 -24.74 -1.47 -4.13
C GLU A 321 -24.07 -0.14 -3.77
N GLY A 322 -22.74 -0.03 -3.79
CA GLY A 322 -22.01 1.19 -3.45
C GLY A 322 -22.30 2.34 -4.38
N TRP A 323 -22.66 1.97 -5.60
CA TRP A 323 -23.24 2.88 -6.55
C TRP A 323 -24.74 3.10 -6.32
N ASN A 324 -25.50 2.11 -5.80
CA ASN A 324 -26.93 2.24 -5.51
C ASN A 324 -27.20 3.37 -4.51
N ARG A 325 -27.87 4.42 -5.01
CA ARG A 325 -28.15 5.67 -4.30
C ARG A 325 -29.31 5.60 -3.32
N ASP A 326 -30.05 4.49 -3.33
CA ASP A 326 -31.28 4.31 -2.55
C ASP A 326 -30.99 3.67 -1.19
N GLY A 327 -31.46 4.31 -0.11
CA GLY A 327 -31.40 3.74 1.25
C GLY A 327 -30.18 4.13 2.10
N VAL A 328 -29.24 4.90 1.55
CA VAL A 328 -28.10 5.42 2.31
C VAL A 328 -28.59 6.44 3.34
N LYS A 329 -28.68 6.01 4.61
CA LYS A 329 -28.95 6.92 5.73
C LYS A 329 -27.78 7.89 5.84
N LYS A 330 -28.04 9.19 5.62
CA LYS A 330 -27.05 10.24 5.84
C LYS A 330 -26.55 10.20 7.28
N ALA A 331 -25.24 10.27 7.46
CA ALA A 331 -24.65 10.38 8.78
C ALA A 331 -25.09 11.70 9.43
N LYS A 332 -25.47 11.68 10.72
CA LYS A 332 -25.79 12.90 11.46
C LYS A 332 -24.54 13.77 11.57
N THR A 333 -24.64 15.03 11.16
CA THR A 333 -23.50 15.95 11.03
C THR A 333 -23.23 16.82 12.26
N ASP A 334 -24.17 16.87 13.21
CA ASP A 334 -24.11 17.81 14.33
C ASP A 334 -23.50 17.12 15.57
N VAL A 335 -22.20 16.84 15.48
CA VAL A 335 -21.41 16.34 16.61
C VAL A 335 -20.37 17.41 16.95
N ALA A 336 -20.44 17.95 18.16
CA ALA A 336 -19.36 18.79 18.68
C ALA A 336 -18.16 17.88 18.98
N VAL A 337 -17.04 18.11 18.30
CA VAL A 337 -15.83 17.29 18.40
C VAL A 337 -14.64 18.17 18.75
N ASP A 338 -13.85 17.73 19.72
CA ASP A 338 -12.53 18.28 20.02
C ASP A 338 -11.46 17.26 19.63
N PHE A 339 -10.86 17.44 18.45
CA PHE A 339 -9.78 16.58 17.96
C PHE A 339 -8.46 16.75 18.73
N MET A 340 -8.38 17.71 19.65
CA MET A 340 -7.21 17.91 20.52
C MET A 340 -7.32 17.12 21.83
N GLU A 341 -8.47 16.52 22.13
CA GLU A 341 -8.64 15.73 23.34
C GLU A 341 -7.74 14.49 23.33
N THR A 342 -7.01 14.25 24.43
CA THR A 342 -6.23 13.02 24.60
C THR A 342 -7.17 11.84 24.85
N LYS A 343 -6.99 10.80 24.04
CA LYS A 343 -7.68 9.50 24.15
C LYS A 343 -6.66 8.43 24.55
N SER A 344 -7.11 7.19 24.62
CA SER A 344 -6.19 6.06 24.80
C SER A 344 -6.69 4.81 24.08
N THR A 345 -5.77 3.89 23.83
CA THR A 345 -6.08 2.54 23.36
C THR A 345 -5.22 1.52 24.10
N LYS A 346 -5.66 0.27 24.06
CA LYS A 346 -4.87 -0.88 24.49
C LYS A 346 -4.17 -1.49 23.29
N ILE A 347 -2.97 -1.99 23.51
CA ILE A 347 -2.18 -2.71 22.52
C ILE A 347 -1.42 -3.84 23.19
N TYR A 348 -1.17 -4.92 22.45
CA TYR A 348 -0.33 -6.00 22.90
C TYR A 348 1.09 -5.83 22.38
N LEU A 349 2.08 -5.93 23.27
CA LEU A 349 3.47 -5.99 22.87
C LEU A 349 3.94 -7.45 22.90
N PRO A 350 4.31 -8.06 21.77
CA PRO A 350 4.74 -9.46 21.72
C PRO A 350 5.89 -9.77 22.68
N ALA A 351 5.90 -10.97 23.25
CA ALA A 351 6.94 -11.47 24.13
C ALA A 351 8.28 -11.69 23.42
N GLY A 352 9.34 -11.95 24.20
CA GLY A 352 10.66 -12.33 23.69
C GLY A 352 11.54 -11.18 23.23
N THR A 353 11.09 -9.94 23.36
CA THR A 353 11.88 -8.73 23.05
C THR A 353 11.47 -7.56 23.93
N LEU A 354 12.32 -6.53 23.95
CA LEU A 354 11.96 -5.19 24.39
C LEU A 354 11.36 -4.41 23.21
N TRP A 355 10.53 -3.43 23.56
CA TRP A 355 9.88 -2.52 22.63
C TRP A 355 10.15 -1.08 23.05
N TYR A 356 10.23 -0.18 22.07
CA TYR A 356 10.39 1.25 22.29
C TYR A 356 9.26 1.98 21.60
N ASP A 357 8.57 2.85 22.31
CA ASP A 357 7.60 3.76 21.69
C ASP A 357 8.30 4.59 20.61
N PHE A 358 7.80 4.56 19.38
CA PHE A 358 8.44 5.24 18.25
C PHE A 358 8.52 6.77 18.44
N TRP A 359 7.57 7.35 19.18
CA TRP A 359 7.42 8.79 19.36
C TRP A 359 8.20 9.32 20.55
N THR A 360 8.23 8.56 21.65
CA THR A 360 8.82 9.01 22.92
C THR A 360 10.12 8.30 23.30
N ASN A 361 10.47 7.20 22.60
CA ASN A 361 11.52 6.26 22.97
C ASN A 361 11.31 5.57 24.34
N GLU A 362 10.10 5.65 24.92
CA GLU A 362 9.79 4.95 26.16
C GLU A 362 9.97 3.44 25.98
N LYS A 363 10.67 2.81 26.92
CA LYS A 363 10.98 1.39 26.88
C LYS A 363 9.89 0.57 27.54
N HIS A 364 9.46 -0.49 26.87
CA HIS A 364 8.49 -1.46 27.38
C HIS A 364 9.02 -2.89 27.29
N GLU A 365 8.73 -3.68 28.31
CA GLU A 365 8.87 -5.14 28.26
C GLU A 365 7.78 -5.74 27.36
N GLY A 366 8.13 -6.72 26.54
CA GLY A 366 7.15 -7.51 25.78
C GLY A 366 6.35 -8.49 26.64
N GLY A 367 5.39 -9.16 26.02
CA GLY A 367 4.55 -10.20 26.61
C GLY A 367 3.31 -9.67 27.35
N LYS A 368 3.03 -8.37 27.27
CA LYS A 368 1.95 -7.71 28.03
C LYS A 368 1.18 -6.72 27.18
N GLU A 369 -0.07 -6.52 27.58
CA GLU A 369 -0.90 -5.41 27.10
C GLU A 369 -0.47 -4.12 27.81
N ILE A 370 -0.42 -3.01 27.07
CA ILE A 370 -0.18 -1.67 27.61
C ILE A 370 -1.28 -0.71 27.15
N THR A 371 -1.46 0.37 27.90
CA THR A 371 -2.33 1.49 27.51
C THR A 371 -1.47 2.59 26.91
N LYS A 372 -1.77 2.99 25.68
CA LYS A 372 -1.12 4.10 24.97
C LYS A 372 -2.05 5.29 24.90
N GLU A 373 -1.57 6.45 25.34
CA GLU A 373 -2.22 7.73 25.07
C GLU A 373 -2.13 8.07 23.58
N THR A 374 -3.25 8.55 23.01
CA THR A 374 -3.40 8.82 21.59
C THR A 374 -4.09 10.17 21.39
N THR A 375 -3.56 10.99 20.50
CA THR A 375 -4.23 12.15 19.90
C THR A 375 -4.64 11.81 18.46
N LEU A 376 -5.35 12.71 17.76
CA LEU A 376 -5.73 12.49 16.36
C LEU A 376 -4.50 12.26 15.46
N ASP A 377 -3.37 12.93 15.74
CA ASP A 377 -2.12 12.86 14.98
C ASP A 377 -1.14 11.76 15.46
N VAL A 378 -1.54 10.93 16.43
CA VAL A 378 -0.70 9.84 16.98
C VAL A 378 -1.37 8.50 16.70
N ILE A 379 -0.68 7.66 15.91
CA ILE A 379 -0.91 6.23 15.78
C ILE A 379 0.07 5.48 16.69
N PRO A 380 -0.37 4.46 17.47
CA PRO A 380 0.54 3.61 18.22
C PRO A 380 1.55 2.89 17.32
N LEU A 381 2.84 3.14 17.57
CA LEU A 381 3.97 2.57 16.84
C LEU A 381 5.07 2.17 17.84
N TYR A 382 5.59 0.96 17.70
CA TYR A 382 6.63 0.44 18.59
C TYR A 382 7.78 -0.15 17.80
N VAL A 383 9.00 0.15 18.20
CA VAL A 383 10.20 -0.35 17.56
C VAL A 383 10.76 -1.51 18.37
N LYS A 384 10.98 -2.64 17.69
CA LYS A 384 11.60 -3.83 18.28
C LYS A 384 13.05 -3.54 18.67
N ALA A 385 13.48 -3.95 19.85
CA ALA A 385 14.88 -3.86 20.25
C ALA A 385 15.82 -4.60 19.28
N GLY A 386 17.00 -4.03 19.06
CA GLY A 386 17.94 -4.42 18.01
C GLY A 386 17.64 -3.78 16.64
N SER A 387 16.56 -3.03 16.48
CA SER A 387 16.27 -2.38 15.20
C SER A 387 17.27 -1.27 14.89
N ILE A 388 17.62 -1.18 13.60
CA ILE A 388 18.35 -0.07 13.01
C ILE A 388 17.43 0.49 11.92
N ILE A 389 16.99 1.73 12.06
CA ILE A 389 16.05 2.38 11.14
C ILE A 389 16.77 3.57 10.48
N PRO A 390 17.11 3.50 9.19
CA PRO A 390 17.61 4.66 8.47
C PRO A 390 16.47 5.64 8.17
N VAL A 391 16.68 6.90 8.52
CA VAL A 391 15.76 8.01 8.29
C VAL A 391 16.40 9.00 7.34
N GLY A 392 15.69 9.29 6.25
CA GLY A 392 16.11 10.18 5.18
C GLY A 392 15.74 11.65 5.41
N PRO A 393 16.21 12.54 4.52
CA PRO A 393 15.87 13.96 4.58
C PRO A 393 14.38 14.17 4.29
N GLN A 394 13.87 15.33 4.72
CA GLN A 394 12.56 15.80 4.30
C GLN A 394 12.58 16.14 2.81
N VAL A 395 11.68 15.52 2.05
CA VAL A 395 11.54 15.63 0.60
C VAL A 395 10.06 15.68 0.20
N GLN A 396 9.78 16.16 -1.01
CA GLN A 396 8.47 16.25 -1.65
C GLN A 396 8.21 15.06 -2.60
N TYR A 397 9.27 14.43 -3.10
CA TYR A 397 9.23 13.24 -3.95
C TYR A 397 10.47 12.37 -3.71
N ALA A 398 10.41 11.10 -4.09
CA ALA A 398 11.33 10.06 -3.60
C ALA A 398 12.81 10.30 -3.91
N THR A 399 13.11 10.97 -5.02
CA THR A 399 14.47 11.21 -5.53
C THR A 399 14.90 12.67 -5.46
N GLU A 400 14.18 13.53 -4.73
CA GLU A 400 14.49 14.97 -4.67
C GLU A 400 15.88 15.26 -4.12
N LYS A 401 16.28 14.54 -3.07
CA LYS A 401 17.56 14.73 -2.40
C LYS A 401 18.31 13.40 -2.33
N PRO A 402 19.64 13.42 -2.57
CA PRO A 402 20.45 12.23 -2.38
C PRO A 402 20.48 11.80 -0.91
N TRP A 403 20.75 10.54 -0.64
CA TRP A 403 20.99 10.02 0.70
C TRP A 403 22.45 10.21 1.14
N ASP A 404 22.99 11.41 0.91
CA ASP A 404 24.36 11.78 1.30
C ASP A 404 24.50 12.03 2.80
N HIS A 405 23.38 12.24 3.50
CA HIS A 405 23.29 12.24 4.96
C HIS A 405 22.01 11.51 5.42
N LEU A 406 22.17 10.40 6.13
CA LEU A 406 21.07 9.69 6.79
C LEU A 406 21.23 9.67 8.31
N GLU A 407 20.10 9.68 9.03
CA GLU A 407 20.10 9.33 10.45
C GLU A 407 19.91 7.81 10.58
N LEU A 408 20.75 7.13 11.37
CA LEU A 408 20.57 5.73 11.75
C LEU A 408 20.06 5.68 13.18
N LYS A 409 18.75 5.50 13.35
CA LYS A 409 18.15 5.29 14.67
C LYS A 409 18.38 3.85 15.12
N VAL A 410 19.14 3.68 16.20
CA VAL A 410 19.50 2.38 16.77
C VAL A 410 18.77 2.21 18.08
N TYR A 411 17.99 1.14 18.18
CA TYR A 411 17.23 0.80 19.38
C TYR A 411 17.95 -0.35 20.07
N ALA A 412 18.73 -0.06 21.11
CA ALA A 412 19.50 -1.07 21.84
C ALA A 412 18.59 -2.07 22.59
N GLY A 413 19.19 -3.02 23.30
CA GLY A 413 18.48 -4.06 24.06
C GLY A 413 18.57 -5.47 23.44
N ALA A 414 18.88 -5.57 22.14
CA ALA A 414 19.19 -6.83 21.46
C ALA A 414 20.19 -6.59 20.34
N ASN A 415 20.83 -7.65 19.83
CA ASN A 415 21.65 -7.54 18.62
C ASN A 415 20.76 -7.23 17.41
N GLY A 416 21.32 -6.47 16.46
CA GLY A 416 20.59 -5.93 15.32
C GLY A 416 21.34 -6.07 14.02
N ASN A 417 20.61 -6.27 12.92
CA ASN A 417 21.16 -6.18 11.58
C ASN A 417 20.16 -5.50 10.64
N PHE A 418 20.68 -4.68 9.74
CA PHE A 418 19.93 -4.02 8.68
C PHE A 418 20.79 -3.93 7.43
N ILE A 419 20.19 -4.01 6.24
CA ILE A 419 20.90 -3.80 4.98
C ILE A 419 20.30 -2.56 4.35
N LEU A 420 21.10 -1.50 4.22
CA LEU A 420 20.72 -0.34 3.42
C LEU A 420 20.96 -0.69 1.95
N TYR A 421 19.90 -0.65 1.16
CA TYR A 421 19.91 -0.96 -0.27
C TYR A 421 19.74 0.32 -1.09
N GLU A 422 20.53 0.44 -2.16
CA GLU A 422 20.48 1.54 -3.12
C GLU A 422 20.74 1.01 -4.53
N ASP A 423 20.07 1.54 -5.54
CA ASP A 423 20.26 1.22 -6.95
C ASP A 423 19.92 2.42 -7.85
N GLU A 424 19.68 2.18 -9.13
CA GLU A 424 19.36 3.19 -10.16
C GLU A 424 17.86 3.53 -10.26
N PHE A 425 17.05 3.06 -9.32
CA PHE A 425 15.60 3.27 -9.18
C PHE A 425 14.71 2.65 -10.25
N ASP A 426 14.65 3.23 -11.45
CA ASP A 426 13.56 2.92 -12.40
C ASP A 426 13.97 1.93 -13.49
N ASN A 427 15.10 1.26 -13.39
CA ASN A 427 15.50 0.23 -14.36
C ASN A 427 15.63 -1.15 -13.73
N TYR A 428 15.85 -2.16 -14.58
CA TYR A 428 16.04 -3.56 -14.16
C TYR A 428 17.51 -3.99 -14.06
N ASN A 429 18.48 -3.08 -14.04
CA ASN A 429 19.89 -3.44 -13.92
C ASN A 429 20.23 -4.10 -12.58
N TYR A 430 19.41 -3.89 -11.54
CA TYR A 430 19.56 -4.61 -10.27
C TYR A 430 19.53 -6.14 -10.45
N GLU A 431 18.79 -6.66 -11.43
CA GLU A 431 18.74 -8.09 -11.77
C GLU A 431 20.11 -8.61 -12.27
N LYS A 432 20.97 -7.69 -12.74
CA LYS A 432 22.33 -7.95 -13.24
C LYS A 432 23.41 -7.66 -12.17
N GLY A 433 23.01 -7.39 -10.92
CA GLY A 433 23.95 -7.06 -9.85
C GLY A 433 24.33 -5.57 -9.76
N VAL A 434 23.63 -4.69 -10.49
CA VAL A 434 23.88 -3.24 -10.47
C VAL A 434 23.07 -2.59 -9.37
N TYR A 435 23.59 -2.66 -8.16
CA TYR A 435 23.05 -2.08 -6.94
C TYR A 435 24.14 -2.06 -5.87
N THR A 436 23.85 -1.46 -4.71
CA THR A 436 24.69 -1.57 -3.53
C THR A 436 23.94 -2.08 -2.31
N GLU A 437 24.66 -2.81 -1.47
CA GLU A 437 24.24 -3.16 -0.11
C GLU A 437 25.27 -2.65 0.89
N ILE A 438 24.80 -1.93 1.90
CA ILE A 438 25.60 -1.53 3.05
C ILE A 438 25.05 -2.28 4.27
N PRO A 439 25.70 -3.39 4.69
CA PRO A 439 25.28 -4.13 5.88
C PRO A 439 25.64 -3.34 7.13
N ILE A 440 24.67 -3.11 8.00
CA ILE A 440 24.81 -2.38 9.26
C ILE A 440 24.40 -3.32 10.39
N SER A 441 25.27 -3.47 11.39
CA SER A 441 25.01 -4.35 12.54
C SER A 441 25.23 -3.64 13.86
N TRP A 442 24.37 -3.96 14.83
CA TRP A 442 24.46 -3.51 16.20
C TRP A 442 24.77 -4.71 17.10
N ASN A 443 25.87 -4.62 17.84
CA ASN A 443 26.20 -5.56 18.90
C ASN A 443 25.87 -4.92 20.25
N ASN A 444 24.86 -5.48 20.92
CA ASN A 444 24.32 -4.92 22.14
C ASN A 444 25.28 -5.06 23.33
N THR A 445 25.94 -6.21 23.48
CA THR A 445 26.85 -6.48 24.60
C THR A 445 28.05 -5.54 24.62
N SER A 446 28.59 -5.21 23.44
CA SER A 446 29.73 -4.30 23.30
C SER A 446 29.35 -2.84 23.04
N CYS A 447 28.04 -2.54 22.99
CA CYS A 447 27.48 -1.25 22.59
C CYS A 447 28.14 -0.71 21.32
N LYS A 448 28.23 -1.52 20.27
CA LYS A 448 29.01 -1.20 19.07
C LYS A 448 28.14 -1.32 17.82
N LEU A 449 28.05 -0.22 17.07
CA LEU A 449 27.54 -0.22 15.71
C LEU A 449 28.69 -0.48 14.73
N THR A 450 28.49 -1.35 13.76
CA THR A 450 29.39 -1.57 12.63
C THR A 450 28.64 -1.27 11.34
N ILE A 451 29.13 -0.29 10.58
CA ILE A 451 28.72 -0.05 9.19
C ILE A 451 29.73 -0.80 8.34
N GLY A 452 29.29 -1.88 7.69
CA GLY A 452 30.15 -2.77 6.93
C GLY A 452 30.68 -2.15 5.64
N ALA A 453 31.61 -2.85 5.00
CA ALA A 453 32.08 -2.46 3.67
C ALA A 453 30.92 -2.56 2.66
N ARG A 454 30.79 -1.55 1.80
CA ARG A 454 29.78 -1.51 0.75
C ARG A 454 30.03 -2.67 -0.22
N LYS A 455 28.97 -3.37 -0.58
CA LYS A 455 28.98 -4.41 -1.61
C LYS A 455 28.28 -3.90 -2.86
N GLY A 456 28.79 -4.25 -4.03
CA GLY A 456 28.23 -3.84 -5.31
C GLY A 456 28.58 -2.39 -5.69
N ALA A 457 28.05 -1.97 -6.83
CA ALA A 457 28.20 -0.63 -7.38
C ALA A 457 27.11 -0.38 -8.45
N TYR A 458 26.78 0.89 -8.67
CA TYR A 458 25.94 1.34 -9.78
C TYR A 458 26.38 2.74 -10.24
N GLU A 459 25.95 3.15 -11.43
CA GLU A 459 26.31 4.46 -11.98
C GLU A 459 25.63 5.58 -11.19
N GLY A 460 26.36 6.65 -10.87
CA GLY A 460 25.83 7.77 -10.09
C GLY A 460 25.75 7.54 -8.57
N MET A 461 26.18 6.37 -8.05
CA MET A 461 26.20 6.12 -6.60
C MET A 461 27.07 7.11 -5.82
N LEU A 462 26.65 7.44 -4.60
CA LEU A 462 27.39 8.32 -3.70
C LEU A 462 28.67 7.66 -3.21
N LYS A 463 29.86 8.20 -3.53
CA LYS A 463 31.14 7.64 -3.05
C LYS A 463 31.36 7.82 -1.55
N ASN A 464 30.84 8.91 -1.01
CA ASN A 464 30.89 9.21 0.42
C ASN A 464 29.48 9.60 0.89
N CYS A 465 29.12 9.21 2.10
CA CYS A 465 27.94 9.67 2.79
C CYS A 465 28.23 9.83 4.29
N LYS A 466 27.36 10.55 4.98
CA LYS A 466 27.42 10.76 6.42
C LYS A 466 26.26 10.04 7.10
N PHE A 467 26.55 9.43 8.23
CA PHE A 467 25.54 8.89 9.13
C PHE A 467 25.56 9.64 10.45
N THR A 468 24.42 10.16 10.87
CA THR A 468 24.20 10.51 12.28
C THR A 468 23.58 9.29 12.95
N VAL A 469 24.34 8.62 13.80
CA VAL A 469 23.83 7.47 14.55
C VAL A 469 23.24 7.99 15.86
N THR A 470 21.96 7.73 16.08
CA THR A 470 21.21 8.15 17.26
C THR A 470 20.74 6.91 18.01
N LEU A 471 21.14 6.75 19.28
CA LEU A 471 20.54 5.76 20.17
C LEU A 471 19.20 6.27 20.72
N GLN A 472 18.34 5.35 21.16
CA GLN A 472 17.03 5.67 21.72
C GLN A 472 17.06 6.60 22.95
N ASP A 473 18.20 6.69 23.65
CA ASP A 473 18.39 7.60 24.80
C ASP A 473 18.83 9.02 24.40
N GLY A 474 18.95 9.30 23.11
CA GLY A 474 19.38 10.58 22.56
C GLY A 474 20.90 10.70 22.36
N THR A 475 21.69 9.70 22.71
CA THR A 475 23.14 9.69 22.43
C THR A 475 23.39 9.67 20.94
N GLN A 476 24.22 10.60 20.44
CA GLN A 476 24.50 10.76 19.02
C GLN A 476 25.98 10.72 18.69
N LYS A 477 26.33 10.10 17.56
CA LYS A 477 27.68 10.14 16.96
C LYS A 477 27.57 10.29 15.45
N ASN A 478 28.41 11.14 14.87
CA ASN A 478 28.52 11.31 13.42
C ASN A 478 29.60 10.40 12.86
N VAL A 479 29.34 9.82 11.69
CA VAL A 479 30.23 8.88 11.00
C VAL A 479 30.34 9.30 9.55
N ASP A 480 31.55 9.64 9.12
CA ASP A 480 31.86 9.81 7.69
C ASP A 480 32.17 8.44 7.08
N TYR A 481 31.41 8.04 6.07
CA TYR A 481 31.49 6.73 5.43
C TYR A 481 31.92 6.87 3.96
N ASN A 482 32.96 6.15 3.58
CA ASN A 482 33.55 6.17 2.24
C ASN A 482 33.49 4.81 1.52
N GLY A 483 32.56 3.94 1.95
CA GLY A 483 32.43 2.58 1.44
C GLY A 483 33.26 1.52 2.19
N LYS A 484 34.20 1.90 3.06
CA LYS A 484 34.98 0.97 3.89
C LYS A 484 34.28 0.71 5.22
N ALA A 485 34.46 -0.50 5.75
CA ALA A 485 33.90 -0.87 7.05
C ALA A 485 34.41 0.05 8.16
N ILE A 486 33.51 0.51 9.02
CA ILE A 486 33.80 1.35 10.18
C ILE A 486 32.95 0.90 11.36
N SER A 487 33.48 1.03 12.57
CA SER A 487 32.75 0.72 13.80
C SER A 487 32.82 1.87 14.77
N VAL A 488 31.71 2.10 15.47
CA VAL A 488 31.56 3.14 16.47
C VAL A 488 31.03 2.49 17.74
N LYS A 489 31.78 2.65 18.83
CA LYS A 489 31.36 2.23 20.17
C LYS A 489 30.58 3.36 20.82
N PHE A 490 29.51 3.05 21.55
CA PHE A 490 28.68 3.97 22.31
C PHE A 490 29.04 3.94 23.79
#